data_AF-A0A662EI74-F1
#
_entry.id   AF-A0A662EI74-F1
#
_cell.length_a   1.000
_cell.length_b   1.000
_cell.length_c   1.000
_cell.angle_alpha   90.00
_cell.angle_beta   90.00
_cell.angle_gamma   90.00
#
_symmetry.space_group_name_H-M   'P 1'
#
loop_
_entity.id
_entity.type
_entity.pdbx_description
1 polymer ?
#
loop_
_entity_poly.entity_id
_entity_poly.type
_entity_poly.pdbx_seq_one_letter_code
_entity_poly.pdbx_strand_id
1 'polypeptide(L)'
;MVAVLRCMECGNEYPLEETRFRCDCGGLLDVSHDLGSLRLSRGLFDGRSCECGPEPWRRSGVWRFRELVLPVDEDLIVSRPEGGTPLYRSPALARWVGLAWFAVKHEGENPTGSFKDRGMTVGVTWAKAMGAKAVACASTGNTAASMAAYAALAGLPAVVFVPEGKIALGKLAQALAYGALTLEVEGDFDAAMALVQESCRELGIYLLNSVNPFRIEGQKTIVFEIVQDLGWDPPDW
;
A
#
# COMPACT_ATOMS: atom_id res chain seq x y z
N MET A 1 19.37 7.84 -3.41
CA MET A 1 18.21 8.47 -4.08
C MET A 1 17.47 9.21 -3.00
N VAL A 2 17.32 10.54 -3.10
CA VAL A 2 16.78 11.35 -2.02
C VAL A 2 15.30 11.56 -2.31
N ALA A 3 14.45 10.68 -1.79
CA ALA A 3 13.03 10.97 -1.66
C ALA A 3 12.82 11.67 -0.30
N VAL A 4 11.79 12.51 -0.21
CA VAL A 4 11.45 13.30 0.98
C VAL A 4 9.95 13.24 1.23
N LEU A 5 9.52 13.43 2.48
CA LEU A 5 8.13 13.69 2.77
C LEU A 5 7.83 15.16 2.49
N ARG A 6 6.91 15.44 1.58
CA ARG A 6 6.54 16.80 1.20
C ARG A 6 5.08 17.07 1.53
N CYS A 7 4.80 18.20 2.16
CA CYS A 7 3.43 18.62 2.43
C CYS A 7 2.71 19.03 1.14
N MET A 8 1.51 18.49 0.93
CA MET A 8 0.68 18.81 -0.23
C MET A 8 0.07 20.22 -0.21
N GLU A 9 0.08 20.91 0.95
CA GLU A 9 -0.52 22.24 1.10
C GLU A 9 0.52 23.36 1.10
N CYS A 10 1.54 23.27 1.96
CA CYS A 10 2.54 24.35 2.11
C CYS A 10 3.88 24.04 1.45
N GLY A 11 4.10 22.80 0.98
CA GLY A 11 5.33 22.40 0.30
C GLY A 11 6.54 22.15 1.22
N ASN A 12 6.40 22.26 2.55
CA ASN A 12 7.46 21.92 3.50
C ASN A 12 7.93 20.47 3.32
N GLU A 13 9.23 20.26 3.50
CA GLU A 13 9.89 18.97 3.33
C GLU A 13 10.41 18.44 4.67
N TYR A 14 10.31 17.13 4.84
CA TYR A 14 10.77 16.38 6.00
C TYR A 14 11.54 15.14 5.53
N PRO A 15 12.53 14.67 6.30
CA PRO A 15 13.19 13.38 6.07
C PRO A 15 12.18 12.22 5.99
N LEU A 16 12.47 11.20 5.19
CA LEU A 16 11.61 10.02 5.06
C LEU A 16 11.53 9.22 6.36
N GLU A 17 12.62 9.21 7.11
CA GLU A 17 12.81 8.46 8.35
C GLU A 17 11.99 9.06 9.51
N GLU A 18 11.45 10.25 9.35
CA GLU A 18 10.49 10.78 10.32
C GLU A 18 9.18 9.99 10.23
N THR A 19 8.79 9.34 11.35
CA THR A 19 7.47 8.69 11.45
C THR A 19 6.38 9.75 11.60
N ARG A 20 6.07 10.39 10.47
CA ARG A 20 5.22 11.58 10.39
C ARG A 20 4.27 11.47 9.20
N PHE A 21 2.99 11.79 9.42
CA PHE A 21 1.96 11.72 8.36
C PHE A 21 1.32 13.09 8.04
N ARG A 22 1.53 14.08 8.91
CA ARG A 22 0.97 15.44 8.78
C ARG A 22 2.04 16.49 9.00
N CYS A 23 2.04 17.52 8.18
CA CYS A 23 2.85 18.73 8.33
C CYS A 23 2.42 19.56 9.55
N ASP A 24 3.28 20.48 9.99
CA ASP A 24 2.98 21.38 11.10
C ASP A 24 1.81 22.34 10.79
N CYS A 25 1.52 22.56 9.50
CA CYS A 25 0.35 23.31 9.05
C CYS A 25 -0.96 22.50 9.07
N GLY A 26 -0.91 21.20 9.39
CA GLY A 26 -2.07 20.29 9.41
C GLY A 26 -2.26 19.47 8.12
N GLY A 27 -1.67 19.89 7.01
CA GLY A 27 -1.74 19.22 5.72
C GLY A 27 -1.10 17.83 5.72
N LEU A 28 -1.57 16.94 4.84
CA LEU A 28 -1.02 15.60 4.69
C LEU A 28 0.35 15.63 3.98
N LEU A 29 1.21 14.70 4.35
CA LEU A 29 2.50 14.49 3.70
C LEU A 29 2.36 13.47 2.57
N ASP A 30 3.15 13.64 1.52
CA ASP A 30 3.28 12.73 0.39
C ASP A 30 4.75 12.41 0.13
N VAL A 31 5.06 11.29 -0.54
CA VAL A 31 6.44 10.93 -0.89
C VAL A 31 6.83 11.62 -2.18
N SER A 32 7.78 12.56 -2.10
CA SER A 32 8.33 13.26 -3.26
C SER A 32 9.65 12.64 -3.69
N HIS A 33 9.74 12.19 -4.94
CA HIS A 33 10.93 11.59 -5.53
C HIS A 33 11.70 12.58 -6.39
N ASP A 34 13.03 12.59 -6.27
CA ASP A 34 13.90 13.22 -7.27
C ASP A 34 14.03 12.32 -8.51
N LEU A 35 13.04 12.44 -9.41
CA LEU A 35 13.01 11.70 -10.67
C LEU A 35 14.15 12.09 -11.62
N GLY A 36 14.72 13.30 -11.50
CA GLY A 36 15.80 13.77 -12.35
C GLY A 36 17.12 13.02 -12.13
N SER A 37 17.30 12.47 -10.92
CA SER A 37 18.44 11.63 -10.59
C SER A 37 18.37 10.20 -11.15
N LEU A 38 17.21 9.80 -11.68
CA LEU A 38 16.94 8.42 -12.07
C LEU A 38 17.16 8.17 -13.56
N ARG A 39 17.82 7.03 -13.86
CA ARG A 39 17.93 6.51 -15.22
C ARG A 39 16.83 5.50 -15.48
N LEU A 40 15.68 6.00 -15.92
CA LEU A 40 14.50 5.19 -16.17
C LEU A 40 14.31 4.93 -17.67
N SER A 41 13.83 3.74 -18.02
CA SER A 41 13.41 3.42 -19.38
C SER A 41 12.23 2.46 -19.37
N ARG A 42 11.41 2.48 -20.43
CA ARG A 42 10.30 1.53 -20.60
C ARG A 42 10.81 0.08 -20.60
N GLY A 43 11.92 -0.17 -21.32
CA GLY A 43 12.57 -1.47 -21.40
C GLY A 43 13.09 -2.01 -20.05
N LEU A 44 13.45 -1.13 -19.11
CA LEU A 44 13.82 -1.53 -17.74
C LEU A 44 12.64 -2.23 -17.05
N PHE A 45 11.44 -1.66 -17.15
CA PHE A 45 10.25 -2.19 -16.50
C PHE A 45 9.65 -3.36 -17.29
N ASP A 46 9.68 -3.31 -18.63
CA ASP A 46 9.20 -4.39 -19.50
C ASP A 46 10.01 -5.68 -19.30
N GLY A 47 11.33 -5.56 -19.13
CA GLY A 47 12.20 -6.69 -18.82
C GLY A 47 11.87 -7.40 -17.50
N ARG A 48 11.19 -6.71 -16.57
CA ARG A 48 10.80 -7.25 -15.27
C ARG A 48 9.42 -7.89 -15.23
N SER A 49 8.60 -7.66 -16.26
CA SER A 49 7.23 -8.22 -16.35
C SER A 49 7.20 -9.74 -16.37
N CYS A 50 8.30 -10.38 -16.78
CA CYS A 50 8.46 -11.84 -16.81
C CYS A 50 9.65 -12.30 -15.97
N GLU A 51 10.08 -11.50 -14.98
CA GLU A 51 11.19 -11.86 -14.12
C GLU A 51 10.84 -13.06 -13.24
N CYS A 52 11.73 -14.05 -13.22
CA CYS A 52 11.61 -15.27 -12.42
C CYS A 52 12.72 -15.29 -11.38
N GLY A 53 12.41 -15.80 -10.19
CA GLY A 53 13.39 -15.97 -9.12
C GLY A 53 12.75 -16.55 -7.86
N PRO A 54 13.57 -17.03 -6.92
CA PRO A 54 13.07 -17.52 -5.64
C PRO A 54 12.51 -16.40 -4.78
N GLU A 55 12.99 -15.15 -4.94
CA GLU A 55 12.50 -14.01 -4.17
C GLU A 55 11.08 -13.59 -4.61
N PRO A 56 10.10 -13.54 -3.68
CA PRO A 56 8.71 -13.21 -4.03
C PRO A 56 8.54 -11.86 -4.71
N TRP A 57 9.30 -10.84 -4.28
CA TRP A 57 9.17 -9.47 -4.77
C TRP A 57 9.56 -9.29 -6.23
N ARG A 58 10.39 -10.17 -6.81
CA ARG A 58 10.74 -10.12 -8.24
C ARG A 58 9.52 -10.32 -9.14
N ARG A 59 8.47 -10.98 -8.62
CA ARG A 59 7.19 -11.20 -9.31
C ARG A 59 6.10 -10.21 -8.88
N SER A 60 6.43 -9.24 -8.03
CA SER A 60 5.47 -8.22 -7.62
C SER A 60 5.32 -7.16 -8.71
N GLY A 61 4.07 -6.90 -9.06
CA GLY A 61 3.67 -5.78 -9.91
C GLY A 61 3.91 -4.40 -9.28
N VAL A 62 4.14 -4.34 -7.96
CA VAL A 62 4.60 -3.14 -7.28
C VAL A 62 6.12 -2.99 -7.39
N TRP A 63 6.87 -3.99 -6.93
CA TRP A 63 8.34 -3.91 -6.82
C TRP A 63 9.08 -4.01 -8.15
N ARG A 64 8.41 -4.38 -9.24
CA ARG A 64 8.96 -4.21 -10.60
C ARG A 64 9.27 -2.74 -10.92
N PHE A 65 8.58 -1.80 -10.28
CA PHE A 65 8.78 -0.35 -10.38
C PHE A 65 9.51 0.25 -9.17
N ARG A 66 10.31 -0.54 -8.42
CA ARG A 66 10.92 -0.12 -7.15
C ARG A 66 11.62 1.24 -7.15
N GLU A 67 12.25 1.64 -8.25
CA GLU A 67 12.89 2.95 -8.41
C GLU A 67 11.92 4.14 -8.30
N LEU A 68 10.62 3.89 -8.55
CA LEU A 68 9.54 4.87 -8.50
C LEU A 68 8.68 4.73 -7.24
N VAL A 69 8.98 3.75 -6.37
CA VAL A 69 8.15 3.41 -5.20
C VAL A 69 8.88 3.75 -3.90
N LEU A 70 10.02 3.11 -3.63
CA LEU A 70 10.73 3.29 -2.37
C LEU A 70 12.19 2.86 -2.50
N PRO A 71 13.16 3.72 -2.12
CA PRO A 71 14.57 3.34 -2.07
C PRO A 71 14.84 2.54 -0.80
N VAL A 72 14.59 1.23 -0.84
CA VAL A 72 14.84 0.30 0.28
C VAL A 72 15.70 -0.87 -0.20
N ASP A 73 16.50 -1.42 0.70
CA ASP A 73 17.29 -2.62 0.42
C ASP A 73 16.38 -3.83 0.12
N GLU A 74 16.79 -4.65 -0.84
CA GLU A 74 15.97 -5.74 -1.38
C GLU A 74 15.61 -6.82 -0.35
N ASP A 75 16.43 -7.00 0.70
CA ASP A 75 16.23 -7.95 1.80
C ASP A 75 15.17 -7.50 2.82
N LEU A 76 14.86 -6.21 2.83
CA LEU A 76 13.78 -5.66 3.66
C LEU A 76 12.42 -5.80 3.00
N ILE A 77 12.36 -6.01 1.67
CA ILE A 77 11.10 -6.07 0.93
C ILE A 77 10.22 -7.22 1.42
N VAL A 78 9.01 -6.86 1.85
CA VAL A 78 7.94 -7.78 2.23
C VAL A 78 6.95 -7.85 1.07
N SER A 79 6.83 -9.00 0.42
CA SER A 79 5.95 -9.17 -0.73
C SER A 79 5.28 -10.54 -0.75
N ARG A 80 4.05 -10.59 -1.25
CA ARG A 80 3.33 -11.80 -1.64
C ARG A 80 2.78 -11.54 -3.03
N PRO A 81 3.49 -11.94 -4.10
CA PRO A 81 3.45 -11.40 -5.46
C PRO A 81 2.19 -10.61 -5.83
N GLU A 82 2.07 -9.41 -5.27
CA GLU A 82 0.92 -8.53 -5.43
C GLU A 82 1.09 -7.64 -6.65
N GLY A 83 -0.03 -7.14 -7.17
CA GLY A 83 -0.06 -6.57 -8.50
C GLY A 83 0.10 -7.61 -9.60
N GLY A 84 0.48 -7.18 -10.80
CA GLY A 84 0.42 -8.02 -11.99
C GLY A 84 -1.00 -8.47 -12.31
N THR A 85 -2.00 -7.70 -11.87
CA THR A 85 -3.41 -8.06 -11.97
C THR A 85 -3.91 -7.91 -13.41
N PRO A 86 -4.88 -8.72 -13.85
CA PRO A 86 -5.33 -8.66 -15.24
C PRO A 86 -6.01 -7.34 -15.60
N LEU A 87 -5.75 -6.87 -16.83
CA LEU A 87 -6.54 -5.83 -17.50
C LEU A 87 -7.55 -6.51 -18.45
N TYR A 88 -8.78 -6.74 -17.96
CA TYR A 88 -9.79 -7.45 -18.72
C TYR A 88 -10.42 -6.57 -19.79
N ARG A 89 -10.30 -6.98 -21.05
CA ARG A 89 -11.08 -6.40 -22.15
C ARG A 89 -12.34 -7.22 -22.38
N SER A 90 -13.49 -6.56 -22.41
CA SER A 90 -14.77 -7.21 -22.67
C SER A 90 -15.56 -6.44 -23.75
N PRO A 91 -15.66 -6.99 -24.97
CA PRO A 91 -16.48 -6.38 -26.03
C PRO A 91 -17.96 -6.25 -25.64
N ALA A 92 -18.46 -7.15 -24.79
CA ALA A 92 -19.84 -7.07 -24.31
C ALA A 92 -20.03 -5.89 -23.35
N LEU A 93 -19.11 -5.68 -22.41
CA LEU A 93 -19.15 -4.51 -21.52
C LEU A 93 -18.95 -3.22 -22.30
N ALA A 94 -18.01 -3.18 -23.25
CA ALA A 94 -17.77 -2.03 -24.12
C ALA A 94 -19.06 -1.58 -24.85
N ARG A 95 -19.80 -2.54 -25.44
CA ARG A 95 -21.10 -2.26 -26.07
C ARG A 95 -22.14 -1.76 -25.07
N TRP A 96 -22.19 -2.33 -23.87
CA TRP A 96 -23.16 -1.94 -22.85
C TRP A 96 -22.92 -0.51 -22.33
N VAL A 97 -21.66 -0.11 -22.14
CA VAL A 97 -21.31 1.27 -21.73
C VAL A 97 -21.33 2.28 -22.90
N GLY A 98 -21.48 1.82 -24.14
CA GLY A 98 -21.50 2.68 -25.33
C GLY A 98 -20.12 3.19 -25.76
N LEU A 99 -19.04 2.48 -25.41
CA LEU A 99 -17.67 2.84 -25.77
C LEU A 99 -17.10 1.87 -26.81
N ALA A 100 -16.27 2.38 -27.73
CA ALA A 100 -15.56 1.55 -28.71
C ALA A 100 -14.50 0.64 -28.05
N TRP A 101 -13.93 1.11 -26.94
CA TRP A 101 -12.92 0.40 -26.17
C TRP A 101 -13.20 0.59 -24.68
N PHE A 102 -13.18 -0.51 -23.92
CA PHE A 102 -13.38 -0.51 -22.48
C PHE A 102 -12.61 -1.69 -21.86
N ALA A 103 -11.96 -1.45 -20.73
CA ALA A 103 -11.24 -2.47 -19.98
C ALA A 103 -11.39 -2.26 -18.46
N VAL A 104 -11.18 -3.32 -17.69
CA VAL A 104 -11.27 -3.31 -16.23
C VAL A 104 -9.99 -3.87 -15.64
N LYS A 105 -9.29 -3.07 -14.82
CA LYS A 105 -8.13 -3.52 -14.02
C LYS A 105 -8.64 -4.22 -12.77
N HIS A 106 -8.50 -5.55 -12.69
CA HIS A 106 -9.14 -6.34 -11.65
C HIS A 106 -8.28 -6.49 -10.39
N GLU A 107 -8.32 -5.47 -9.53
CA GLU A 107 -7.55 -5.46 -8.28
C GLU A 107 -8.05 -6.41 -7.19
N GLY A 108 -9.19 -7.08 -7.40
CA GLY A 108 -9.70 -8.12 -6.52
C GLY A 108 -8.95 -9.45 -6.62
N GLU A 109 -8.04 -9.61 -7.59
CA GLU A 109 -7.19 -10.81 -7.76
C GLU A 109 -5.84 -10.69 -7.06
N ASN A 110 -5.64 -9.62 -6.28
CA ASN A 110 -4.53 -9.52 -5.35
C ASN A 110 -4.63 -10.57 -4.23
N PRO A 111 -3.51 -10.88 -3.53
CA PRO A 111 -3.41 -11.99 -2.58
C PRO A 111 -4.47 -12.06 -1.46
N THR A 112 -4.96 -10.92 -0.95
CA THR A 112 -6.03 -10.85 0.06
C THR A 112 -7.39 -10.47 -0.54
N GLY A 113 -7.49 -10.38 -1.86
CA GLY A 113 -8.70 -10.00 -2.57
C GLY A 113 -8.90 -8.50 -2.71
N SER A 114 -7.86 -7.67 -2.59
CA SER A 114 -8.00 -6.22 -2.64
C SER A 114 -6.76 -5.47 -3.10
N PHE A 115 -6.96 -4.31 -3.76
CA PHE A 115 -5.90 -3.35 -4.09
C PHE A 115 -5.09 -2.85 -2.88
N LYS A 116 -5.58 -3.06 -1.65
CA LYS A 116 -4.86 -2.66 -0.43
C LYS A 116 -3.50 -3.35 -0.30
N ASP A 117 -3.34 -4.53 -0.91
CA ASP A 117 -2.08 -5.29 -0.93
C ASP A 117 -0.93 -4.50 -1.52
N ARG A 118 -1.20 -3.75 -2.59
CA ARG A 118 -0.20 -2.87 -3.18
C ARG A 118 0.29 -1.80 -2.23
N GLY A 119 -0.58 -1.25 -1.39
CA GLY A 119 -0.16 -0.29 -0.38
C GLY A 119 0.52 -0.94 0.82
N MET A 120 0.08 -2.13 1.22
CA MET A 120 0.61 -2.83 2.40
C MET A 120 2.00 -3.39 2.18
N THR A 121 2.31 -3.89 0.98
CA THR A 121 3.65 -4.35 0.63
C THR A 121 4.69 -3.25 0.90
N VAL A 122 4.42 -2.00 0.46
CA VAL A 122 5.30 -0.85 0.66
C VAL A 122 5.27 -0.35 2.10
N GLY A 123 4.08 -0.19 2.67
CA GLY A 123 3.92 0.32 4.03
C GLY A 123 4.55 -0.59 5.10
N VAL A 124 4.40 -1.91 4.98
CA VAL A 124 5.00 -2.88 5.92
C VAL A 124 6.50 -3.01 5.67
N THR A 125 6.96 -2.96 4.42
CA THR A 125 8.40 -2.90 4.11
C THR A 125 9.05 -1.69 4.77
N TRP A 126 8.42 -0.51 4.67
CA TRP A 126 8.93 0.69 5.34
C TRP A 126 8.84 0.59 6.86
N ALA A 127 7.76 0.04 7.42
CA ALA A 127 7.65 -0.20 8.86
C ALA A 127 8.81 -1.08 9.38
N LYS A 128 9.14 -2.15 8.63
CA LYS A 128 10.26 -3.04 8.92
C LYS A 128 11.60 -2.28 8.84
N ALA A 129 11.80 -1.47 7.79
CA ALA A 129 13.00 -0.66 7.62
C ALA A 129 13.21 0.34 8.77
N MET A 130 12.12 0.91 9.29
CA MET A 130 12.12 1.81 10.45
C MET A 130 12.25 1.10 11.81
N GLY A 131 12.38 -0.23 11.83
CA GLY A 131 12.51 -1.01 13.06
C GLY A 131 11.24 -1.02 13.92
N ALA A 132 10.05 -0.93 13.30
CA ALA A 132 8.78 -0.98 14.01
C ALA A 132 8.64 -2.28 14.83
N LYS A 133 8.10 -2.16 16.05
CA LYS A 133 7.87 -3.33 16.93
C LYS A 133 6.58 -4.08 16.61
N ALA A 134 5.63 -3.39 15.98
CA ALA A 134 4.35 -3.90 15.52
C ALA A 134 3.76 -2.93 14.48
N VAL A 135 2.71 -3.35 13.79
CA VAL A 135 1.92 -2.48 12.91
C VAL A 135 0.47 -2.42 13.36
N ALA A 136 -0.18 -1.28 13.11
CA ALA A 136 -1.58 -1.11 13.46
C ALA A 136 -2.41 -0.40 12.40
N CYS A 137 -3.72 -0.65 12.44
CA CYS A 137 -4.71 0.10 11.69
C CYS A 137 -6.01 0.23 12.48
N ALA A 138 -6.79 1.26 12.13
CA ALA A 138 -8.16 1.44 12.61
C ALA A 138 -9.12 1.11 11.45
N SER A 139 -9.45 -0.18 11.29
CA SER A 139 -10.29 -0.65 10.18
C SER A 139 -10.87 -2.02 10.48
N THR A 140 -12.08 -2.29 9.98
CA THR A 140 -12.71 -3.61 10.04
C THR A 140 -12.69 -4.36 8.71
N GLY A 141 -12.10 -3.81 7.63
CA GLY A 141 -12.22 -4.36 6.27
C GLY A 141 -10.89 -4.68 5.59
N ASN A 142 -10.82 -4.51 4.27
CA ASN A 142 -9.67 -4.89 3.43
C ASN A 142 -8.33 -4.32 3.91
N THR A 143 -8.31 -3.13 4.52
CA THR A 143 -7.07 -2.57 5.10
C THR A 143 -6.56 -3.45 6.25
N ALA A 144 -7.42 -3.91 7.14
CA ALA A 144 -7.03 -4.78 8.26
C ALA A 144 -6.59 -6.16 7.77
N ALA A 145 -7.33 -6.75 6.83
CA ALA A 145 -6.98 -8.04 6.23
C ALA A 145 -5.61 -8.00 5.52
N SER A 146 -5.39 -6.99 4.69
CA SER A 146 -4.13 -6.78 3.98
C SER A 146 -2.98 -6.49 4.96
N MET A 147 -3.18 -5.58 5.91
CA MET A 147 -2.15 -5.28 6.91
C MET A 147 -1.74 -6.53 7.70
N ALA A 148 -2.71 -7.31 8.18
CA ALA A 148 -2.45 -8.54 8.93
C ALA A 148 -1.66 -9.56 8.10
N ALA A 149 -2.03 -9.74 6.83
CA ALA A 149 -1.32 -10.64 5.91
C ALA A 149 0.15 -10.25 5.73
N TYR A 150 0.43 -8.97 5.45
CA TYR A 150 1.79 -8.51 5.23
C TYR A 150 2.61 -8.43 6.52
N ALA A 151 1.99 -8.09 7.64
CA ALA A 151 2.62 -8.14 8.95
C ALA A 151 3.08 -9.56 9.31
N ALA A 152 2.23 -10.57 9.05
CA ALA A 152 2.57 -11.97 9.25
C ALA A 152 3.78 -12.40 8.40
N LEU A 153 3.85 -11.96 7.14
CA LEU A 153 5.01 -12.20 6.26
C LEU A 153 6.29 -11.53 6.78
N ALA A 154 6.15 -10.35 7.39
CA ALA A 154 7.25 -9.59 7.96
C ALA A 154 7.69 -10.09 9.35
N GLY A 155 6.95 -11.00 9.97
CA GLY A 155 7.14 -11.40 11.37
C GLY A 155 6.82 -10.28 12.37
N LEU A 156 5.98 -9.32 11.98
CA LEU A 156 5.56 -8.20 12.84
C LEU A 156 4.20 -8.50 13.47
N PRO A 157 4.01 -8.25 14.78
CA PRO A 157 2.69 -8.24 15.39
C PRO A 157 1.77 -7.24 14.70
N ALA A 158 0.52 -7.65 14.42
CA ALA A 158 -0.51 -6.81 13.82
C ALA A 158 -1.60 -6.51 14.84
N VAL A 159 -1.94 -5.23 15.01
CA VAL A 159 -3.00 -4.79 15.93
C VAL A 159 -4.09 -4.04 15.17
N VAL A 160 -5.34 -4.50 15.30
CA VAL A 160 -6.49 -3.93 14.62
C VAL A 160 -7.40 -3.30 15.67
N PHE A 161 -7.56 -1.99 15.60
CA PHE A 161 -8.41 -1.23 16.51
C PHE A 161 -9.77 -1.00 15.87
N VAL A 162 -10.82 -1.28 16.64
CA VAL A 162 -12.20 -1.31 16.14
C VAL A 162 -13.13 -0.76 17.21
N PRO A 163 -14.12 0.08 16.86
CA PRO A 163 -15.11 0.54 17.84
C PRO A 163 -15.97 -0.61 18.36
N GLU A 164 -16.25 -0.62 19.66
CA GLU A 164 -17.08 -1.62 20.33
C GLU A 164 -18.46 -1.77 19.67
N GLY A 165 -18.96 -3.02 19.58
CA GLY A 165 -20.32 -3.32 19.14
C GLY A 165 -20.64 -3.05 17.66
N LYS A 166 -19.67 -2.60 16.86
CA LYS A 166 -19.86 -2.22 15.45
C LYS A 166 -19.31 -3.21 14.43
N ILE A 167 -19.16 -4.49 14.78
CA ILE A 167 -18.37 -5.42 13.95
C ILE A 167 -19.12 -6.71 13.62
N ALA A 168 -19.29 -6.94 12.32
CA ALA A 168 -19.63 -8.24 11.80
C ALA A 168 -18.37 -9.11 11.73
N LEU A 169 -18.36 -10.26 12.41
CA LEU A 169 -17.23 -11.20 12.45
C LEU A 169 -16.69 -11.54 11.06
N GLY A 170 -17.56 -11.66 10.06
CA GLY A 170 -17.17 -11.94 8.67
C GLY A 170 -16.22 -10.90 8.08
N LYS A 171 -16.28 -9.63 8.53
CA LYS A 171 -15.36 -8.58 8.05
C LYS A 171 -13.96 -8.71 8.66
N LEU A 172 -13.86 -9.23 9.88
CA LEU A 172 -12.59 -9.47 10.58
C LEU A 172 -11.97 -10.83 10.29
N ALA A 173 -12.73 -11.76 9.70
CA ALA A 173 -12.31 -13.16 9.53
C ALA A 173 -10.91 -13.29 8.90
N GLN A 174 -10.60 -12.54 7.84
CA GLN A 174 -9.27 -12.57 7.23
C GLN A 174 -8.19 -12.02 8.16
N ALA A 175 -8.42 -10.88 8.83
CA ALA A 175 -7.44 -10.29 9.74
C ALA A 175 -7.11 -11.23 10.92
N LEU A 176 -8.14 -11.84 11.50
CA LEU A 176 -8.00 -12.85 12.56
C LEU A 176 -7.28 -14.10 12.06
N ALA A 177 -7.59 -14.58 10.86
CA ALA A 177 -6.93 -15.75 10.26
C ALA A 177 -5.43 -15.51 9.98
N TYR A 178 -5.04 -14.27 9.69
CA TYR A 178 -3.64 -13.86 9.58
C TYR A 178 -2.97 -13.56 10.94
N GLY A 179 -3.68 -13.74 12.05
CA GLY A 179 -3.13 -13.62 13.40
C GLY A 179 -3.13 -12.21 13.99
N ALA A 180 -3.92 -11.29 13.45
CA ALA A 180 -4.02 -9.96 14.02
C ALA A 180 -4.71 -9.97 15.39
N LEU A 181 -4.12 -9.26 16.36
CA LEU A 181 -4.76 -8.94 17.63
C LEU A 181 -5.80 -7.85 17.38
N THR A 182 -7.08 -8.17 17.60
CA THR A 182 -8.16 -7.18 17.44
C THR A 182 -8.55 -6.64 18.81
N LEU A 183 -8.52 -5.32 18.95
CA LEU A 183 -8.86 -4.59 20.17
C LEU A 183 -10.14 -3.81 19.94
N GLU A 184 -11.19 -4.18 20.66
CA GLU A 184 -12.42 -3.39 20.74
C GLU A 184 -12.19 -2.19 21.66
N VAL A 185 -12.41 -0.99 21.11
CA VAL A 185 -12.25 0.28 21.81
C VAL A 185 -13.62 0.83 22.14
N GLU A 186 -13.86 1.11 23.41
CA GLU A 186 -15.06 1.80 23.87
C GLU A 186 -15.10 3.21 23.26
N GLY A 187 -16.21 3.54 22.58
CA GLY A 187 -16.40 4.83 21.92
C GLY A 187 -16.63 4.73 20.41
N ASP A 188 -16.42 5.85 19.70
CA ASP A 188 -16.59 5.95 18.26
C ASP A 188 -15.26 5.78 17.49
N PHE A 189 -15.29 6.01 16.18
CA PHE A 189 -14.09 5.88 15.34
C PHE A 189 -13.00 6.88 15.72
N ASP A 190 -13.37 8.09 16.17
CA ASP A 190 -12.41 9.12 16.53
C ASP A 190 -11.72 8.78 17.85
N ALA A 191 -12.47 8.25 18.84
CA ALA A 191 -11.90 7.70 20.07
C ALA A 191 -10.92 6.56 19.77
N ALA A 192 -11.29 5.62 18.90
CA ALA A 192 -10.40 4.54 18.47
C ALA A 192 -9.14 5.07 17.76
N MET A 193 -9.28 6.09 16.91
CA MET A 193 -8.14 6.70 16.21
C MET A 193 -7.20 7.43 17.16
N ALA A 194 -7.73 8.15 18.15
CA ALA A 194 -6.92 8.83 19.17
C ALA A 194 -6.08 7.83 19.97
N LEU A 195 -6.70 6.75 20.45
CA LEU A 195 -6.01 5.69 21.19
C LEU A 195 -4.92 5.01 20.35
N VAL A 196 -5.19 4.77 19.06
CA VAL A 196 -4.20 4.23 18.11
C VAL A 196 -3.00 5.15 18.00
N GLN A 197 -3.23 6.46 17.82
CA GLN A 197 -2.14 7.43 17.66
C GLN A 197 -1.29 7.56 18.92
N GLU A 198 -1.92 7.53 20.10
CA GLU A 198 -1.23 7.48 21.38
C GLU A 198 -0.39 6.22 21.52
N SER A 199 -0.99 5.04 21.30
CA SER A 199 -0.31 3.74 21.36
C SER A 199 0.87 3.66 20.39
N CYS A 200 0.72 4.19 19.17
CA CYS A 200 1.79 4.26 18.18
C CYS A 200 3.00 5.06 18.67
N ARG A 201 2.77 6.20 19.32
CA ARG A 201 3.85 7.06 19.84
C ARG A 201 4.59 6.41 21.01
N GLU A 202 3.88 5.75 21.91
CA GLU A 202 4.47 5.21 23.14
C GLU A 202 5.10 3.82 22.96
N LEU A 203 4.52 2.97 22.11
CA LEU A 203 4.88 1.56 22.02
C LEU A 203 5.72 1.22 20.80
N GLY A 204 6.01 2.19 19.93
CA GLY A 204 6.75 1.96 18.67
C GLY A 204 5.96 1.14 17.66
N ILE A 205 4.63 1.31 17.64
CA ILE A 205 3.72 0.68 16.69
C ILE A 205 3.61 1.59 15.46
N TYR A 206 3.83 1.04 14.27
CA TYR A 206 3.75 1.80 13.03
C TYR A 206 2.33 1.80 12.44
N LEU A 207 1.77 2.98 12.18
CA LEU A 207 0.40 3.15 11.74
C LEU A 207 0.25 3.01 10.22
N LEU A 208 -0.59 2.09 9.76
CA LEU A 208 -0.86 1.78 8.35
C LEU A 208 -2.28 2.15 7.90
N ASN A 209 -2.80 3.28 8.36
CA ASN A 209 -4.06 3.84 7.90
C ASN A 209 -3.92 4.61 6.57
N SER A 210 -5.05 5.11 6.03
CA SER A 210 -5.10 5.78 4.72
C SER A 210 -4.22 7.03 4.62
N VAL A 211 -3.87 7.65 5.75
CA VAL A 211 -3.00 8.82 5.84
C VAL A 211 -1.51 8.48 5.67
N ASN A 212 -1.15 7.19 5.65
CA ASN A 212 0.23 6.77 5.50
C ASN A 212 0.69 6.94 4.03
N PRO A 213 1.67 7.81 3.74
CA PRO A 213 2.03 8.16 2.36
C PRO A 213 2.67 6.98 1.60
N PHE A 214 3.38 6.10 2.30
CA PHE A 214 4.00 4.90 1.71
C PHE A 214 2.97 3.92 1.14
N ARG A 215 1.74 3.94 1.64
CA ARG A 215 0.67 3.13 1.04
C ARG A 215 0.26 3.63 -0.34
N ILE A 216 0.38 4.94 -0.58
CA ILE A 216 0.03 5.56 -1.86
C ILE A 216 1.10 5.21 -2.90
N GLU A 217 2.36 5.17 -2.49
CA GLU A 217 3.50 4.75 -3.32
C GLU A 217 3.34 3.36 -3.93
N GLY A 218 2.77 2.44 -3.16
CA GLY A 218 2.41 1.14 -3.70
C GLY A 218 1.16 1.17 -4.58
N GLN A 219 0.12 1.90 -4.18
CA GLN A 219 -1.15 1.97 -4.93
C GLN A 219 -1.01 2.66 -6.29
N LYS A 220 -0.15 3.68 -6.44
CA LYS A 220 0.06 4.36 -7.73
C LYS A 220 0.59 3.42 -8.80
N THR A 221 1.21 2.30 -8.42
CA THR A 221 1.67 1.28 -9.39
C THR A 221 0.55 0.68 -10.21
N ILE A 222 -0.72 0.74 -9.75
CA ILE A 222 -1.89 0.37 -10.58
C ILE A 222 -1.87 1.12 -11.91
N VAL A 223 -1.56 2.42 -11.87
CA VAL A 223 -1.50 3.28 -13.05
C VAL A 223 -0.31 2.88 -13.93
N PHE A 224 0.84 2.60 -13.33
CA PHE A 224 2.03 2.17 -14.07
C PHE A 224 1.77 0.86 -14.81
N GLU A 225 1.10 -0.10 -14.16
CA GLU A 225 0.71 -1.35 -14.81
C GLU A 225 -0.28 -1.12 -15.93
N ILE A 226 -1.32 -0.30 -15.74
CA ILE A 226 -2.31 -0.02 -16.80
C ILE A 226 -1.61 0.55 -18.03
N VAL A 227 -0.75 1.56 -17.84
CA VAL A 227 -0.01 2.18 -18.96
C VAL A 227 0.94 1.17 -19.62
N GLN A 228 1.61 0.33 -18.84
CA GLN A 228 2.48 -0.71 -19.38
C GLN A 228 1.71 -1.80 -20.14
N ASP A 229 0.58 -2.28 -19.61
CA ASP A 229 -0.30 -3.29 -20.21
C ASP A 229 -0.90 -2.78 -21.55
N LEU A 230 -1.03 -1.46 -21.70
CA LEU A 230 -1.45 -0.78 -22.93
C LEU A 230 -0.29 -0.43 -23.88
N GLY A 231 0.91 -0.94 -23.63
CA GLY A 231 2.06 -0.70 -24.51
C GLY A 231 2.63 0.71 -24.38
N TRP A 232 2.54 1.31 -23.19
CA TRP A 232 2.97 2.67 -22.88
C TRP A 232 2.17 3.78 -23.58
N ASP A 233 0.91 3.47 -23.90
CA ASP A 233 -0.08 4.40 -24.41
C ASP A 233 -1.17 4.60 -23.34
N PRO A 234 -1.23 5.76 -22.66
CA PRO A 234 -2.17 5.99 -21.57
C PRO A 234 -3.62 6.02 -22.08
N PRO A 235 -4.60 5.55 -21.28
CA PRO A 235 -6.01 5.62 -21.66
C PRO A 235 -6.51 7.07 -21.65
N ASP A 236 -7.60 7.32 -22.37
CA ASP A 236 -8.28 8.63 -22.37
C ASP A 236 -8.88 8.99 -21.00
N TRP A 237 -9.29 7.99 -20.22
CA TRP A 237 -9.97 8.11 -18.91
C TRP A 237 -9.52 7.03 -17.92
#